data_AF-A0A935D1U4-F1
#
_entry.id   AF-A0A935D1U4-F1
#
_cell.length_a   1.000
_cell.length_b   1.000
_cell.length_c   1.000
_cell.angle_alpha   90.00
_cell.angle_beta   90.00
_cell.angle_gamma   90.00
#
_symmetry.space_group_name_H-M   'P 1'
#
loop_
_entity.id
_entity.type
_entity.pdbx_description
1 polymer ?
#
loop_
_entity_poly.entity_id
_entity_poly.type
_entity_poly.pdbx_seq_one_letter_code
_entity_poly.pdbx_strand_id
1 'polypeptide(L)'
;MVDTKTPAAAPLAAPAALAALAPLEHAFSELERLLKDREVGCALAERGLNVSLALVACDGLRAYLDGHHARAAEDLATAAEEIAARYRRASHESPS
;
A
#
# COMPACT_ATOMS: atom_id res chain seq x y z
N MET A 1 1.54 3.21 -56.17
CA MET A 1 2.20 3.84 -55.01
C MET A 1 1.15 3.93 -53.92
N VAL A 2 1.07 2.91 -53.05
CA VAL A 2 0.18 2.92 -51.89
C VAL A 2 1.03 2.56 -50.68
N ASP A 3 1.54 3.60 -50.02
CA ASP A 3 2.20 3.49 -48.72
C ASP A 3 1.13 3.26 -47.66
N THR A 4 0.80 2.00 -47.38
CA THR A 4 0.02 1.64 -46.20
C THR A 4 0.97 1.45 -45.02
N LYS A 5 1.43 2.54 -44.44
CA LYS A 5 2.11 2.52 -43.14
C LYS A 5 1.05 2.45 -42.03
N THR A 6 0.67 1.24 -41.68
CA THR A 6 -0.09 0.90 -40.46
C THR A 6 0.63 1.47 -39.23
N PRO A 7 -0.05 2.17 -38.31
CA PRO A 7 0.59 2.60 -37.08
C PRO A 7 0.81 1.38 -36.17
N ALA A 8 2.03 1.24 -35.64
CA ALA A 8 2.34 0.24 -34.64
C ALA A 8 1.53 0.55 -33.36
N ALA A 9 0.57 -0.33 -33.05
CA ALA A 9 -0.09 -0.31 -31.76
C ALA A 9 0.95 -0.65 -30.68
N ALA A 10 1.12 0.23 -29.70
CA ALA A 10 1.89 -0.06 -28.49
C ALA A 10 1.35 -1.34 -27.82
N PRO A 11 2.20 -2.16 -27.18
CA PRO A 11 1.74 -3.42 -26.62
C PRO A 11 0.77 -3.12 -25.47
N LEU A 12 -0.52 -3.38 -25.69
CA LEU A 12 -1.46 -3.70 -24.63
C LEU A 12 -0.77 -4.78 -23.79
N ALA A 13 -0.48 -4.48 -22.53
CA ALA A 13 0.07 -5.48 -21.60
C ALA A 13 -0.75 -6.77 -21.76
N ALA A 14 -0.06 -7.88 -22.05
CA ALA A 14 -0.74 -9.12 -22.42
C ALA A 14 -1.74 -9.51 -21.31
N PRO A 15 -2.97 -9.94 -21.63
CA PRO A 15 -4.02 -10.22 -20.65
C PRO A 15 -3.60 -11.21 -19.54
N ALA A 16 -2.61 -12.06 -19.80
CA ALA A 16 -2.00 -12.96 -18.82
C ALA A 16 -1.22 -12.24 -17.70
N ALA A 17 -0.55 -11.12 -18.01
CA ALA A 17 0.19 -10.34 -17.01
C ALA A 17 -0.76 -9.64 -16.02
N LEU A 18 -1.90 -9.14 -16.51
CA LEU A 18 -2.93 -8.55 -15.66
C LEU A 18 -3.59 -9.61 -14.76
N ALA A 19 -3.84 -10.81 -15.30
CA ALA A 19 -4.37 -11.94 -14.52
C ALA A 19 -3.41 -12.39 -13.42
N ALA A 20 -2.09 -12.32 -13.64
CA ALA A 20 -1.09 -12.69 -12.65
C ALA A 20 -1.06 -11.75 -11.42
N LEU A 21 -1.50 -10.49 -11.57
CA LEU A 21 -1.57 -9.51 -10.48
C LEU A 21 -2.88 -9.57 -9.68
N ALA A 22 -3.92 -10.23 -10.20
CA ALA A 22 -5.23 -10.29 -9.55
C ALA A 22 -5.20 -10.87 -8.11
N PRO A 23 -4.40 -11.91 -7.80
CA PRO A 23 -4.27 -12.39 -6.42
C PRO A 23 -3.67 -11.36 -5.46
N LEU A 24 -2.75 -10.53 -5.95
CA LEU A 24 -2.11 -9.49 -5.16
C LEU A 24 -3.11 -8.36 -4.84
N GLU A 25 -3.84 -7.91 -5.86
CA GLU A 25 -4.93 -6.95 -5.74
C GLU A 25 -6.01 -7.42 -4.75
N HIS A 26 -6.40 -8.70 -4.83
CA HIS A 26 -7.33 -9.30 -3.88
C HIS A 26 -6.78 -9.29 -2.45
N ALA A 27 -5.51 -9.64 -2.25
CA ALA A 27 -4.87 -9.61 -0.93
C ALA A 27 -4.84 -8.20 -0.32
N PHE A 28 -4.56 -7.17 -1.11
CA PHE A 28 -4.61 -5.78 -0.64
C PHE A 28 -6.03 -5.34 -0.27
N SER A 29 -7.01 -5.70 -1.11
CA SER A 29 -8.42 -5.40 -0.83
C SER A 29 -8.91 -6.08 0.45
N GLU A 30 -8.55 -7.34 0.67
CA GLU A 30 -8.88 -8.05 1.91
C GLU A 30 -8.16 -7.48 3.13
N LEU A 31 -6.88 -7.13 3.00
CA LEU A 31 -6.12 -6.47 4.08
C LEU A 31 -6.75 -5.12 4.45
N GLU A 32 -7.08 -4.29 3.46
CA GLU A 32 -7.76 -3.02 3.68
C GLU A 32 -9.11 -3.20 4.38
N ARG A 33 -9.91 -4.19 3.93
CA ARG A 33 -11.19 -4.54 4.56
C ARG A 33 -11.00 -4.96 6.01
N LEU A 34 -10.03 -5.81 6.32
CA LEU A 34 -9.71 -6.25 7.67
C LEU A 34 -9.20 -5.10 8.55
N LEU A 35 -8.36 -4.21 8.03
CA LEU A 35 -7.89 -3.04 8.77
C LEU A 35 -9.03 -2.07 9.09
N LYS A 36 -10.06 -1.98 8.25
CA LYS A 36 -11.25 -1.17 8.49
C LYS A 36 -12.29 -1.85 9.39
N ASP A 37 -12.11 -3.14 9.68
CA ASP A 37 -12.98 -3.86 10.59
C ASP A 37 -12.80 -3.33 12.03
N ARG A 38 -13.92 -3.11 12.71
CA ARG A 38 -13.91 -2.52 14.06
C ARG A 38 -13.24 -3.42 15.08
N GLU A 39 -13.52 -4.73 15.05
CA GLU A 39 -12.99 -5.67 16.04
C GLU A 39 -11.49 -5.85 15.84
N VAL A 40 -11.05 -5.98 14.59
CA VAL A 40 -9.63 -6.00 14.24
C VAL A 40 -8.95 -4.70 14.68
N GLY A 41 -9.58 -3.55 14.41
CA GLY A 41 -9.05 -2.25 14.80
C GLY A 41 -8.88 -2.10 16.32
N CYS A 42 -9.86 -2.58 17.10
CA CYS A 42 -9.76 -2.62 18.57
C CYS A 42 -8.62 -3.53 19.03
N ALA A 43 -8.52 -4.75 18.50
CA ALA A 43 -7.45 -5.69 18.87
C ALA A 43 -6.04 -5.17 18.50
N LEU A 44 -5.91 -4.44 17.40
CA LEU A 44 -4.65 -3.78 17.03
C LEU A 44 -4.33 -2.61 17.97
N ALA A 45 -5.32 -1.80 18.33
CA ALA A 45 -5.14 -0.68 19.25
C ALA A 45 -4.72 -1.14 20.66
N GLU A 46 -5.27 -2.25 21.15
CA GLU A 46 -4.84 -2.88 22.42
C GLU A 46 -3.36 -3.28 22.41
N ARG A 47 -2.81 -3.54 21.23
CA ARG A 47 -1.37 -3.84 21.02
C ARG A 47 -0.52 -2.59 20.77
N GLY A 48 -1.09 -1.40 20.95
CA GLY A 48 -0.43 -0.12 20.68
C GLY A 48 -0.23 0.17 19.18
N LEU A 49 -0.89 -0.60 18.29
CA LEU A 49 -0.79 -0.39 16.86
C LEU A 49 -1.88 0.58 16.39
N ASN A 50 -1.50 1.47 15.48
CA ASN A 50 -2.42 2.44 14.92
C ASN A 50 -2.84 2.02 13.51
N VAL A 51 -4.12 1.73 13.38
CA VAL A 51 -4.74 1.26 12.13
C VAL A 51 -4.54 2.24 10.98
N SER A 52 -4.63 3.56 11.23
CA SER A 52 -4.45 4.55 10.16
C SER A 52 -3.06 4.51 9.55
N LEU A 53 -2.00 4.31 10.34
CA LEU A 53 -0.66 4.11 9.77
C LEU A 53 -0.51 2.78 9.04
N ALA A 54 -1.17 1.72 9.52
CA ALA A 54 -1.18 0.44 8.81
C ALA A 54 -1.83 0.56 7.43
N LEU A 55 -2.93 1.34 7.32
CA LEU A 55 -3.58 1.66 6.04
C LEU A 55 -2.66 2.48 5.13
N VAL A 56 -1.98 3.51 5.64
CA VAL A 56 -1.02 4.31 4.84
C VAL A 56 0.13 3.44 4.32
N ALA A 57 0.68 2.55 5.15
CA ALA A 57 1.72 1.62 4.71
C ALA A 57 1.22 0.63 3.64
N CYS A 58 -0.02 0.16 3.79
CA CYS A 58 -0.69 -0.72 2.83
C CYS A 58 -0.88 -0.02 1.48
N ASP A 59 -1.39 1.22 1.49
CA ASP A 59 -1.59 2.05 0.29
C ASP A 59 -0.26 2.37 -0.40
N GLY A 60 0.78 2.69 0.36
CA GLY A 60 2.12 2.96 -0.16
C GLY A 60 2.74 1.74 -0.84
N LEU A 61 2.60 0.54 -0.24
CA LEU A 61 3.09 -0.70 -0.85
C LEU A 61 2.30 -1.05 -2.12
N ARG A 62 0.98 -0.88 -2.10
CA ARG A 62 0.14 -1.08 -3.28
C ARG A 62 0.54 -0.13 -4.42
N ALA A 63 0.71 1.16 -4.11
CA ALA A 63 1.19 2.16 -5.06
C ALA A 63 2.57 1.81 -5.64
N TYR A 64 3.48 1.22 -4.85
CA TYR A 64 4.79 0.78 -5.34
C TYR A 64 4.66 -0.31 -6.41
N LEU A 65 3.80 -1.29 -6.15
CA LEU A 65 3.56 -2.44 -7.04
C LEU A 65 2.82 -2.04 -8.32
N ASP A 66 1.99 -1.00 -8.26
CA ASP A 66 1.30 -0.41 -9.41
C ASP A 66 2.18 0.56 -10.24
N GLY A 67 3.43 0.79 -9.82
CA GLY A 67 4.38 1.67 -10.50
C GLY A 67 4.23 3.16 -10.16
N HIS A 68 3.41 3.50 -9.17
CA HIS A 68 3.22 4.87 -8.67
C HIS A 68 4.31 5.25 -7.64
N HIS A 69 5.58 5.22 -8.07
CA HIS A 69 6.74 5.31 -7.16
C HIS A 69 6.81 6.59 -6.33
N ALA A 70 6.38 7.73 -6.86
CA ALA A 70 6.39 9.00 -6.11
C ALA A 70 5.42 8.95 -4.91
N ARG A 71 4.18 8.50 -5.15
CA ARG A 71 3.18 8.30 -4.10
C ARG A 71 3.64 7.25 -3.10
N ALA A 72 4.16 6.12 -3.59
CA ALA A 72 4.67 5.07 -2.72
C ALA A 72 5.77 5.56 -1.77
N ALA A 73 6.70 6.37 -2.27
CA ALA A 73 7.78 6.93 -1.47
C ALA A 73 7.23 7.87 -0.37
N GLU A 74 6.27 8.73 -0.70
CA GLU A 74 5.63 9.64 0.25
C GLU A 74 4.85 8.90 1.34
N ASP A 75 3.99 7.95 0.94
CA ASP A 75 3.15 7.19 1.87
C ASP A 75 4.02 6.32 2.80
N LEU A 76 5.03 5.63 2.27
CA LEU A 76 5.93 4.80 3.07
C LEU A 76 6.85 5.62 3.99
N ALA A 77 7.32 6.78 3.54
CA ALA A 77 8.10 7.69 4.38
C ALA A 77 7.24 8.19 5.55
N THR A 78 6.01 8.63 5.28
CA THR A 78 5.05 9.06 6.30
C THR A 78 4.81 7.96 7.33
N ALA A 79 4.54 6.73 6.87
CA ALA A 79 4.34 5.60 7.76
C ALA A 79 5.57 5.32 8.64
N ALA A 80 6.77 5.31 8.05
CA ALA A 80 8.01 5.05 8.78
C ALA A 80 8.31 6.14 9.83
N GLU A 81 8.17 7.41 9.47
CA GLU A 81 8.43 8.56 10.35
C GLU A 81 7.48 8.56 11.56
N GLU A 82 6.19 8.33 11.33
CA GLU A 82 5.18 8.33 12.39
C GLU A 82 5.31 7.10 13.31
N ILE A 83 5.63 5.92 12.76
CA ILE A 83 5.97 4.74 13.56
C ILE A 83 7.17 5.06 14.47
N ALA A 84 8.25 5.58 13.91
CA ALA A 84 9.46 5.92 14.67
C ALA A 84 9.19 7.01 15.73
N ALA A 85 8.39 8.03 15.40
CA ALA A 85 8.01 9.07 16.34
C ALA A 85 7.21 8.50 17.52
N ARG A 86 6.28 7.58 17.28
CA ARG A 86 5.47 6.95 18.33
C ARG A 86 6.29 6.05 19.25
N TYR A 87 7.17 5.22 18.70
CA TYR A 87 8.03 4.37 19.53
C TYR A 87 9.01 5.20 20.37
N ARG A 88 9.53 6.31 19.85
CA ARG A 88 10.34 7.25 20.65
C ARG A 88 9.54 7.83 21.82
N ARG A 89 8.34 8.34 21.58
CA ARG A 89 7.47 8.87 22.66
C ARG A 89 7.15 7.81 23.71
N ALA A 90 6.77 6.61 23.29
CA ALA A 90 6.49 5.50 24.20
C ALA A 90 7.72 5.12 25.05
N SER A 91 8.94 5.18 24.48
CA SER A 91 10.17 4.92 25.24
C SER A 91 10.54 6.04 26.23
N HIS A 92 10.15 7.28 25.95
CA HIS A 92 10.40 8.44 26.82
C HIS A 92 9.37 8.62 27.94
N GLU A 93 8.25 7.89 27.90
CA GLU A 93 7.20 7.91 28.94
C GLU A 93 7.34 6.79 29.99
N SER A 94 8.49 6.10 30.08
CA SER A 94 8.73 5.16 31.18
C SER A 94 8.57 5.87 32.53
N PRO A 95 7.55 5.56 33.34
CA PRO A 95 7.29 6.26 34.58
C PRO A 95 8.37 5.89 35.61
N SER A 96 8.89 6.90 36.29
CA SER A 96 9.65 6.74 37.53
C SER A 96 8.72 6.46 38.71
#